data_AF-A0AAP0WA15-F1
#
_entry.id   AF-A0AAP0WA15-F1
#
_cell.length_a   1.000
_cell.length_b   1.000
_cell.length_c   1.000
_cell.angle_alpha   90.00
_cell.angle_beta   90.00
_cell.angle_gamma   90.00
#
_symmetry.space_group_name_H-M   'P 1'
#
loop_
_entity.id
_entity.type
_entity.pdbx_description
1 polymer ?
#
loop_
_entity_poly.entity_id
_entity_poly.type
_entity_poly.pdbx_seq_one_letter_code
_entity_poly.pdbx_strand_id
1 'polypeptide(L)'
;MDATTFQQGNGQAVEVISLEKIWRQADLLMLFLVWGMFTITSVVGWVMDSLMLALIVGGALAFASTLLRALLPGSLATRLWFAVTLIAFSALMIQLGEGEVEYHFSIFVLLSALLAYRDYRPLLMGAATAAIHHALFNYLQENDLYGIVCFTHPGFHMVLFHAVFVVAQTAILIFIAQRMAADARAASEVAQLAAWINREPGRLTLTAEDSRSTTPFARTFSTTLGAMHGTLNRVSDGVGLLLEESDSILQRNAALSQRTDEQAHALAVAASAMEQMNAAASLTSKKAHAVQQLAHEANAVARRGGENLEQAIGSMAQIEQESRRINVILELIDGIAFQTNILSLNASVEAANAGQHGQGFAVVAAEVRTLAMRCENAAKEIRTLIATSVERSQSGSEQVAAAGKTMQEAIATISGLAQLVEELMQMNDQQLSSITQMKESVESIDSSVQHNLQHVAETLEVAQQQQQQAEALQQAIAVFRFA
;
A
#
# COMPACT_ATOMS: atom_id res chain seq x y z
N MET A 1 -16.18 6.87 56.50
CA MET A 1 -15.35 6.12 55.54
C MET A 1 -14.39 7.11 54.93
N ASP A 2 -13.17 7.14 55.46
CA ASP A 2 -12.09 8.05 55.08
C ASP A 2 -11.57 7.70 53.68
N ALA A 3 -11.53 8.70 52.81
CA ALA A 3 -11.05 8.58 51.42
C ALA A 3 -9.59 9.05 51.29
N THR A 4 -8.68 8.56 52.14
CA THR A 4 -7.28 9.01 52.16
C THR A 4 -6.27 7.88 52.30
N THR A 5 -6.47 6.77 51.58
CA THR A 5 -5.37 5.83 51.34
C THR A 5 -5.52 5.15 49.99
N PHE A 6 -4.95 5.74 48.95
CA PHE A 6 -4.61 4.97 47.75
C PHE A 6 -3.35 4.17 48.07
N GLN A 7 -3.51 2.87 48.34
CA GLN A 7 -2.38 1.94 48.38
C GLN A 7 -1.95 1.63 46.95
N GLN A 8 -0.83 2.19 46.52
CA GLN A 8 -0.07 1.67 45.38
C GLN A 8 0.92 0.62 45.90
N GLY A 9 0.98 -0.51 45.19
CA GLY A 9 2.04 -1.48 45.35
C GLY A 9 3.39 -0.79 45.14
N ASN A 10 4.28 -0.94 46.12
CA ASN A 10 5.60 -0.33 46.23
C ASN A 10 5.66 1.12 46.79
N GLY A 11 5.16 1.30 48.01
CA GLY A 11 6.05 1.73 49.10
C GLY A 11 6.45 3.20 49.24
N GLN A 12 5.93 4.14 48.46
CA GLN A 12 6.00 5.57 48.80
C GLN A 12 4.64 6.23 48.61
N ALA A 13 3.87 6.34 49.69
CA ALA A 13 2.68 7.16 49.72
C ALA A 13 3.09 8.61 49.42
N VAL A 14 2.67 9.13 48.26
CA VAL A 14 2.86 10.55 47.94
C VAL A 14 2.12 11.35 49.00
N GLU A 15 2.89 12.05 49.83
CA GLU A 15 2.38 12.78 50.98
C GLU A 15 1.59 14.00 50.49
N VAL A 16 0.29 13.81 50.33
CA VAL A 16 -0.64 14.89 49.97
C VAL A 16 -0.64 15.93 51.10
N ILE A 17 -0.18 17.14 50.81
CA ILE A 17 -0.19 18.25 51.76
C ILE A 17 -1.64 18.74 51.95
N SER A 18 -2.37 18.12 52.88
CA SER A 18 -3.70 18.59 53.25
C SER A 18 -3.62 19.79 54.19
N LEU A 19 -4.58 20.71 54.07
CA LEU A 19 -4.69 21.86 54.99
C LEU A 19 -4.87 21.39 56.44
N GLU A 20 -5.53 20.25 56.66
CA GLU A 20 -5.68 19.68 57.99
C GLU A 20 -4.34 19.27 58.62
N LYS A 21 -3.42 18.71 57.83
CA LYS A 21 -2.07 18.38 58.30
C LYS A 21 -1.28 19.65 58.65
N ILE A 22 -1.41 20.69 57.83
CA ILE A 22 -0.83 22.02 58.11
C ILE A 22 -1.39 22.56 59.43
N TRP A 23 -2.69 22.44 59.69
CA TRP A 23 -3.30 22.90 60.94
C TRP A 23 -2.77 22.15 62.16
N ARG A 24 -2.64 20.83 62.09
CA ARG A 24 -2.08 20.03 63.20
C ARG A 24 -0.61 20.35 63.47
N GLN A 25 0.18 20.62 62.43
CA GLN A 25 1.56 21.08 62.58
C GLN A 25 1.64 22.49 63.14
N ALA A 26 0.73 23.38 62.73
CA ALA A 26 0.64 24.73 63.28
C ALA A 26 0.24 24.72 64.75
N ASP A 27 -0.63 23.80 65.21
CA ASP A 27 -0.95 23.66 66.65
C ASP A 27 0.28 23.33 67.50
N LEU A 28 1.21 22.52 66.99
CA LEU A 28 2.48 22.22 67.66
C LEU A 28 3.33 23.49 67.81
N LEU A 29 3.42 24.29 66.73
CA LEU A 29 4.12 25.56 66.75
C LEU A 29 3.47 26.56 67.73
N MET A 30 2.14 26.67 67.71
CA MET A 30 1.41 27.55 68.63
C MET A 30 1.59 27.14 70.08
N LEU A 31 1.58 25.83 70.37
CA LEU A 31 1.83 25.36 71.73
C LEU A 31 3.25 25.70 72.19
N PHE A 32 4.25 25.52 71.32
CA PHE A 32 5.62 25.91 71.61
C PHE A 32 5.72 27.42 71.90
N LEU A 33 5.07 28.26 71.09
CA LEU A 33 4.99 29.70 71.32
C LEU A 33 4.28 30.05 72.64
N VAL A 34 3.19 29.37 72.99
CA VAL A 34 2.46 29.58 74.25
C VAL A 34 3.36 29.29 75.47
N TRP A 35 4.08 28.17 75.49
CA TRP A 35 5.01 27.87 76.59
C TRP A 35 6.24 28.79 76.61
N GLY A 36 6.71 29.22 75.43
CA GLY A 36 7.71 30.27 75.31
C GLY A 36 7.24 31.59 75.93
N MET A 37 6.02 32.02 75.59
CA MET A 37 5.40 33.22 76.16
C MET A 37 5.17 33.10 77.66
N PHE A 38 4.74 31.94 78.17
CA PHE A 38 4.64 31.69 79.61
C PHE A 38 5.98 31.90 80.34
N THR A 39 7.06 31.41 79.75
CA THR A 39 8.41 31.59 80.28
C THR A 39 8.80 33.07 80.28
N ILE A 40 8.57 33.78 79.16
CA ILE A 40 8.85 35.22 79.04
C ILE A 40 8.03 36.02 80.06
N THR A 41 6.72 35.81 80.17
CA THR A 41 5.87 36.50 81.16
C THR A 41 6.28 36.19 82.59
N SER A 42 6.76 34.97 82.88
CA SER A 42 7.23 34.62 84.22
C SER A 42 8.53 35.35 84.58
N VAL A 43 9.45 35.49 83.62
CA VAL A 43 10.68 36.27 83.81
C VAL A 43 10.37 37.75 83.97
N VAL A 44 9.52 38.32 83.11
CA VAL A 44 9.12 39.73 83.24
C VAL A 44 8.38 39.98 84.54
N GLY A 45 7.47 39.09 84.94
CA GLY A 45 6.77 39.18 86.22
C GLY A 45 7.72 39.08 87.42
N TRP A 46 8.81 38.31 87.33
CA TRP A 46 9.84 38.29 88.37
C TRP A 46 10.61 39.61 88.45
N VAL A 47 10.94 40.22 87.29
CA VAL A 47 11.66 41.50 87.23
C VAL A 47 10.79 42.66 87.73
N MET A 48 9.49 42.64 87.44
CA MET A 48 8.52 43.70 87.75
C MET A 48 7.73 43.43 89.06
N ASP A 49 8.24 42.57 89.94
CA ASP A 49 7.65 42.19 91.23
C ASP A 49 6.16 41.74 91.19
N SER A 50 5.74 41.18 90.05
CA SER A 50 4.37 40.74 89.75
C SER A 50 4.32 39.25 89.37
N LEU A 51 5.22 38.44 89.95
CA LEU A 51 5.41 37.03 89.59
C LEU A 51 4.15 36.18 89.78
N MET A 52 3.39 36.44 90.83
CA MET A 52 2.17 35.67 91.14
C MET A 52 1.11 35.81 90.04
N LEU A 53 0.93 37.02 89.50
CA LEU A 53 0.00 37.28 88.40
C LEU A 53 0.44 36.54 87.13
N ALA A 54 1.73 36.59 86.82
CA ALA A 54 2.31 35.92 85.66
C ALA A 54 2.13 34.39 85.74
N LEU A 55 2.39 33.78 86.90
CA LEU A 55 2.26 32.34 87.10
C LEU A 55 0.81 31.86 87.05
N ILE A 56 -0.13 32.58 87.68
CA ILE A 56 -1.54 32.17 87.72
C ILE A 56 -2.19 32.33 86.34
N VAL A 57 -2.13 33.53 85.76
CA VAL A 57 -2.81 33.82 84.48
C VAL A 57 -2.09 33.11 83.34
N GLY A 58 -0.76 33.22 83.27
CA GLY A 58 0.03 32.56 82.24
C GLY A 58 -0.05 31.04 82.35
N GLY A 59 0.00 30.48 83.56
CA GLY A 59 -0.12 29.04 83.79
C GLY A 59 -1.48 28.49 83.39
N ALA A 60 -2.56 29.20 83.72
CA ALA A 60 -3.91 28.84 83.30
C ALA A 60 -4.08 28.85 81.78
N LEU A 61 -3.57 29.88 81.10
CA LEU A 61 -3.60 30.01 79.63
C LEU A 61 -2.79 28.89 78.94
N ALA A 62 -1.59 28.58 79.46
CA ALA A 62 -0.74 27.52 78.93
C ALA A 62 -1.34 26.12 79.14
N PHE A 63 -1.90 25.86 80.32
CA PHE A 63 -2.58 24.60 80.64
C PHE A 63 -3.82 24.40 79.77
N ALA A 64 -4.70 25.40 79.67
CA ALA A 64 -5.90 25.35 78.85
C ALA A 64 -5.57 25.12 77.37
N SER A 65 -4.53 25.78 76.85
CA SER A 65 -4.04 25.58 75.48
C SER A 65 -3.48 24.17 75.25
N THR A 66 -2.74 23.64 76.22
CA THR A 66 -2.20 22.27 76.16
C THR A 66 -3.34 21.24 76.14
N LEU A 67 -4.35 21.42 77.00
CA LEU A 67 -5.51 20.54 77.08
C LEU A 67 -6.35 20.59 75.79
N LEU A 68 -6.65 21.79 75.29
CA LEU A 68 -7.49 21.93 74.10
C LEU A 68 -6.84 21.33 72.85
N ARG A 69 -5.52 21.50 72.68
CA ARG A 69 -4.76 20.83 71.61
C ARG A 69 -4.83 19.31 71.73
N ALA A 70 -4.74 18.76 72.94
CA ALA A 70 -4.80 17.31 73.17
C ALA A 70 -6.19 16.74 72.84
N LEU A 71 -7.27 17.49 73.12
CA LEU A 71 -8.64 17.06 72.90
C LEU A 71 -9.12 17.22 71.45
N LEU A 72 -8.77 18.34 70.80
CA LEU A 72 -9.32 18.72 69.49
C LEU A 72 -8.22 19.19 68.49
N PRO A 73 -7.20 18.35 68.17
CA PRO A 73 -6.10 18.76 67.30
C PRO A 73 -6.59 19.13 65.89
N GLY A 74 -6.11 20.26 65.36
CA GLY A 74 -6.42 20.79 64.02
C GLY A 74 -7.82 21.39 63.87
N SER A 75 -8.66 21.36 64.92
CA SER A 75 -10.03 21.86 64.84
C SER A 75 -10.09 23.40 64.72
N LEU A 76 -11.21 23.94 64.22
CA LEU A 76 -11.39 25.40 64.22
C LEU A 76 -11.35 25.96 65.65
N ALA A 77 -11.94 25.27 66.62
CA ALA A 77 -11.98 25.70 68.02
C ALA A 77 -10.57 25.90 68.59
N THR A 78 -9.67 24.94 68.38
CA THR A 78 -8.26 25.00 68.82
C THR A 78 -7.52 26.17 68.20
N ARG A 79 -7.72 26.42 66.90
CA ARG A 79 -7.06 27.52 66.18
C ARG A 79 -7.53 28.88 66.64
N LEU A 80 -8.84 29.03 66.85
CA LEU A 80 -9.41 30.27 67.41
C LEU A 80 -8.94 30.47 68.85
N TRP A 81 -8.85 29.41 69.66
CA TRP A 81 -8.36 29.49 71.03
C TRP A 81 -6.89 29.88 71.12
N PHE A 82 -6.02 29.36 70.25
CA PHE A 82 -4.62 29.80 70.20
C PHE A 82 -4.52 31.28 69.81
N ALA A 83 -5.37 31.80 68.92
CA ALA A 83 -5.43 33.22 68.64
C ALA A 83 -5.81 34.04 69.88
N VAL A 84 -6.84 33.62 70.63
CA VAL A 84 -7.24 34.28 71.89
C VAL A 84 -6.09 34.22 72.91
N THR A 85 -5.50 33.04 73.10
CA THR A 85 -4.46 32.79 74.11
C THR A 85 -3.20 33.59 73.84
N LEU A 86 -2.73 33.64 72.58
CA LEU A 86 -1.56 34.42 72.22
C LEU A 86 -1.77 35.92 72.47
N ILE A 87 -2.97 36.43 72.14
CA ILE A 87 -3.30 37.84 72.44
C ILE A 87 -3.47 38.05 73.95
N ALA A 88 -3.98 37.09 74.70
CA ALA A 88 -4.04 37.16 76.16
C ALA A 88 -2.64 37.15 76.80
N PHE A 89 -1.65 36.46 76.22
CA PHE A 89 -0.25 36.58 76.63
C PHE A 89 0.32 37.95 76.32
N SER A 90 0.00 38.56 75.17
CA SER A 90 0.34 39.96 74.91
C SER A 90 -0.29 40.91 75.92
N ALA A 91 -1.57 40.72 76.24
CA ALA A 91 -2.27 41.50 77.27
C ALA A 91 -1.60 41.38 78.64
N LEU A 92 -1.20 40.17 79.04
CA LEU A 92 -0.47 39.91 80.28
C LEU A 92 0.91 40.60 80.27
N MET A 93 1.64 40.56 79.15
CA MET A 93 2.92 41.27 79.00
C MET A 93 2.75 42.78 79.12
N ILE A 94 1.71 43.35 78.50
CA ILE A 94 1.40 44.79 78.59
C ILE A 94 1.10 45.18 80.04
N GLN A 95 0.29 44.39 80.75
CA GLN A 95 -0.02 44.62 82.16
C GLN A 95 1.23 44.54 83.05
N LEU A 96 2.09 43.52 82.86
CA LEU A 96 3.32 43.35 83.64
C LEU A 96 4.37 44.43 83.33
N GLY A 97 4.35 44.95 82.11
CA GLY A 97 5.22 46.01 81.63
C GLY A 97 4.66 47.42 81.78
N GLU A 98 3.66 47.59 82.66
CA GLU A 98 3.04 48.88 82.98
C GLU A 98 2.55 49.70 81.77
N GLY A 99 2.12 49.02 80.71
CA GLY A 99 1.53 49.68 79.53
C GLY A 99 2.55 50.27 78.55
N GLU A 100 3.84 49.96 78.68
CA GLU A 100 4.88 50.44 77.78
C GLU A 100 4.69 49.94 76.33
N VAL A 101 5.09 50.78 75.37
CA VAL A 101 4.82 50.56 73.94
C VAL A 101 5.61 49.36 73.40
N GLU A 102 6.79 49.05 73.95
CA GLU A 102 7.61 47.91 73.56
C GLU A 102 6.88 46.58 73.74
N TYR A 103 6.05 46.46 74.79
CA TYR A 103 5.26 45.25 75.03
C TYR A 103 4.07 45.14 74.07
N HIS A 104 3.57 46.25 73.52
CA HIS A 104 2.52 46.23 72.50
C HIS A 104 3.01 45.60 71.18
N PHE A 105 4.32 45.65 70.89
CA PHE A 105 4.88 44.99 69.71
C PHE A 105 4.66 43.47 69.70
N SER A 106 4.45 42.83 70.87
CA SER A 106 4.16 41.40 70.94
C SER A 106 2.85 41.04 70.24
N ILE A 107 1.87 41.94 70.17
CA ILE A 107 0.61 41.73 69.43
C ILE A 107 0.90 41.50 67.95
N PHE A 108 1.76 42.34 67.35
CA PHE A 108 2.09 42.24 65.94
C PHE A 108 2.79 40.92 65.63
N VAL A 109 3.78 40.54 66.45
CA VAL A 109 4.54 39.30 66.30
C VAL A 109 3.65 38.07 66.45
N LEU A 110 2.84 38.03 67.51
CA LEU A 110 2.00 36.87 67.81
C LEU A 110 0.81 36.74 66.84
N LEU A 111 0.25 37.85 66.37
CA LEU A 111 -0.76 37.84 65.31
C LEU A 111 -0.17 37.31 63.99
N SER A 112 1.06 37.70 63.65
CA SER A 112 1.77 37.16 62.48
C SER A 112 2.08 35.67 62.60
N ALA A 113 2.34 35.14 63.79
CA ALA A 113 2.55 33.70 63.99
C ALA A 113 1.33 32.86 63.54
N LEU A 114 0.11 33.40 63.67
CA LEU A 114 -1.12 32.71 63.23
C LEU A 114 -1.18 32.46 61.72
N LEU A 115 -0.31 33.07 60.89
CA LEU A 115 -0.16 32.70 59.47
C LEU A 115 0.21 31.23 59.27
N ALA A 116 0.82 30.58 60.27
CA ALA A 116 1.13 29.15 60.20
C ALA A 116 -0.11 28.30 59.91
N TYR A 117 -1.29 28.74 60.34
CA TYR A 117 -2.55 28.05 60.04
C TYR A 117 -3.03 28.23 58.60
N ARG A 118 -2.51 29.24 57.87
CA ARG A 118 -2.98 29.63 56.52
C ARG A 118 -4.51 29.77 56.49
N ASP A 119 -5.08 30.31 57.56
CA ASP A 119 -6.51 30.52 57.74
C ASP A 119 -6.74 31.93 58.24
N TYR A 120 -7.71 32.63 57.66
CA TYR A 120 -8.04 34.00 58.02
C TYR A 120 -8.82 34.08 59.35
N ARG A 121 -9.48 32.98 59.76
CA ARG A 121 -10.38 32.98 60.92
C ARG A 121 -9.63 33.21 62.25
N PRO A 122 -8.48 32.55 62.53
CA PRO A 122 -7.67 32.87 63.72
C PRO A 122 -7.14 34.30 63.73
N LEU A 123 -6.76 34.85 62.58
CA LEU A 123 -6.30 36.23 62.47
C LEU A 123 -7.40 37.23 62.87
N LEU A 124 -8.62 37.03 62.37
CA LEU A 124 -9.78 37.85 62.77
C LEU A 124 -10.08 37.70 64.27
N MET A 125 -10.00 36.49 64.82
CA MET A 125 -10.22 36.26 66.25
C MET A 125 -9.14 36.94 67.12
N GLY A 126 -7.88 36.87 66.71
CA GLY A 126 -6.79 37.56 67.38
C GLY A 126 -6.99 39.08 67.37
N ALA A 127 -7.32 39.66 66.21
CA ALA A 127 -7.62 41.08 66.08
C ALA A 127 -8.82 41.52 66.93
N ALA A 128 -9.89 40.72 66.95
CA ALA A 128 -11.07 40.97 67.79
C ALA A 128 -10.72 40.89 69.29
N THR A 129 -9.91 39.91 69.70
CA THR A 129 -9.45 39.78 71.08
C THR A 129 -8.60 40.98 71.49
N ALA A 130 -7.71 41.44 70.61
CA ALA A 130 -6.89 42.62 70.85
C ALA A 130 -7.77 43.87 70.97
N ALA A 131 -8.73 44.07 70.07
CA ALA A 131 -9.66 45.19 70.11
C ALA A 131 -10.48 45.22 71.42
N ILE A 132 -11.02 44.06 71.84
CA ILE A 132 -11.75 43.92 73.10
C ILE A 132 -10.84 44.25 74.28
N HIS A 133 -9.63 43.71 74.30
CA HIS A 133 -8.65 43.99 75.36
C HIS A 133 -8.35 45.49 75.47
N HIS A 134 -7.97 46.16 74.37
CA HIS A 134 -7.60 47.59 74.44
C HIS A 134 -8.80 48.47 74.79
N ALA A 135 -9.99 48.19 74.28
CA ALA A 135 -11.19 48.97 74.61
C ALA A 135 -11.61 48.77 76.08
N LEU A 136 -11.65 47.52 76.54
CA LEU A 136 -12.08 47.19 77.90
C LEU A 136 -11.04 47.61 78.94
N PHE A 137 -9.76 47.32 78.70
CA PHE A 137 -8.71 47.61 79.67
C PHE A 137 -8.41 49.11 79.72
N ASN A 138 -8.53 49.85 78.61
CA ASN A 138 -8.51 51.31 78.65
C ASN A 138 -9.65 51.86 79.51
N TYR A 139 -10.88 51.35 79.33
CA TYR A 139 -12.01 51.77 80.15
C TYR A 139 -11.79 51.47 81.64
N LEU A 140 -11.29 50.28 81.98
CA LEU A 140 -11.01 49.90 83.36
C LEU A 140 -9.88 50.76 83.96
N GLN A 141 -8.84 51.06 83.18
CA GLN A 141 -7.74 51.92 83.58
C GLN A 141 -8.16 53.39 83.77
N GLU A 142 -8.99 53.96 82.88
CA GLU A 142 -9.51 55.33 83.00
C GLU A 142 -10.38 55.53 84.25
N ASN A 143 -11.03 54.47 84.72
CA ASN A 143 -11.90 54.50 85.90
C ASN A 143 -11.21 53.98 87.18
N ASP A 144 -9.90 53.74 87.14
CA ASP A 144 -9.08 53.21 88.25
C ASP A 144 -9.65 51.90 88.85
N LEU A 145 -10.15 51.03 87.98
CA LEU A 145 -10.78 49.77 88.36
C LEU A 145 -9.79 48.60 88.28
N TYR A 146 -9.66 47.86 89.40
CA TYR A 146 -8.92 46.60 89.49
C TYR A 146 -7.41 46.66 89.20
N GLY A 147 -6.79 47.85 89.21
CA GLY A 147 -5.35 48.02 88.99
C GLY A 147 -4.88 47.62 87.59
N ILE A 148 -5.76 47.73 86.58
CA ILE A 148 -5.46 47.34 85.21
C ILE A 148 -4.68 48.44 84.50
N VAL A 149 -3.61 48.07 83.83
CA VAL A 149 -2.74 48.97 83.06
C VAL A 149 -2.64 48.45 81.62
N CYS A 150 -3.09 49.28 80.68
CA CYS A 150 -3.04 49.02 79.25
C CYS A 150 -2.13 50.03 78.53
N PHE A 151 -2.23 51.31 78.86
CA PHE A 151 -1.45 52.38 78.23
C PHE A 151 -0.75 53.25 79.27
N THR A 152 0.43 53.79 78.95
CA THR A 152 1.06 54.85 79.76
C THR A 152 0.21 56.13 79.82
N HIS A 153 -0.57 56.40 78.78
CA HIS A 153 -1.55 57.48 78.71
C HIS A 153 -2.92 56.95 78.25
N PRO A 154 -3.84 56.64 79.18
CA PRO A 154 -5.15 56.11 78.83
C PRO A 154 -6.00 57.18 78.12
N GLY A 155 -6.76 56.76 77.13
CA GLY A 155 -7.58 57.64 76.32
C GLY A 155 -8.19 56.93 75.12
N PHE A 156 -9.45 57.24 74.83
CA PHE A 156 -10.14 56.73 73.64
C PHE A 156 -9.37 56.98 72.32
N HIS A 157 -8.63 58.10 72.23
CA HIS A 157 -7.80 58.42 71.08
C HIS A 157 -6.63 57.42 70.88
N MET A 158 -6.06 56.87 71.96
CA MET A 158 -4.99 55.87 71.89
C MET A 158 -5.51 54.51 71.44
N VAL A 159 -6.71 54.13 71.90
CA VAL A 159 -7.42 52.92 71.42
C VAL A 159 -7.66 53.02 69.91
N LEU A 160 -8.11 54.19 69.43
CA LEU A 160 -8.35 54.42 68.00
C LEU A 160 -7.06 54.33 67.18
N PHE A 161 -5.95 54.89 67.68
CA PHE A 161 -4.65 54.80 67.02
C PHE A 161 -4.17 53.35 66.86
N HIS A 162 -4.25 52.55 67.93
CA HIS A 162 -3.90 51.12 67.88
C HIS A 162 -4.83 50.33 66.95
N ALA A 163 -6.13 50.65 66.95
CA ALA A 163 -7.10 50.00 66.09
C ALA A 163 -6.74 50.14 64.60
N VAL A 164 -6.23 51.31 64.17
CA VAL A 164 -5.79 51.53 62.77
C VAL A 164 -4.67 50.55 62.38
N PHE A 165 -3.64 50.40 63.22
CA PHE A 165 -2.53 49.50 62.93
C PHE A 165 -2.94 48.03 62.97
N VAL A 166 -3.77 47.62 63.94
CA VAL A 166 -4.25 46.23 64.04
C VAL A 166 -5.14 45.89 62.84
N VAL A 167 -6.03 46.78 62.41
CA VAL A 167 -6.88 46.56 61.22
C VAL A 167 -6.02 46.45 59.95
N ALA A 168 -5.09 47.39 59.76
CA ALA A 168 -4.21 47.38 58.58
C ALA A 168 -3.33 46.13 58.52
N GLN A 169 -2.70 45.74 59.65
CA GLN A 169 -1.91 44.53 59.74
C GLN A 169 -2.78 43.29 59.48
N THR A 170 -3.94 43.18 60.12
CA THR A 170 -4.83 42.02 59.98
C THR A 170 -5.27 41.84 58.54
N ALA A 171 -5.59 42.92 57.81
CA ALA A 171 -5.94 42.86 56.40
C ALA A 171 -4.81 42.27 55.52
N ILE A 172 -3.57 42.70 55.72
CA ILE A 172 -2.40 42.17 55.01
C ILE A 172 -2.18 40.68 55.36
N LEU A 173 -2.26 40.33 56.64
CA LEU A 173 -2.09 38.95 57.11
C LEU A 173 -3.17 38.02 56.56
N ILE A 174 -4.43 38.47 56.46
CA ILE A 174 -5.53 37.71 55.85
C ILE A 174 -5.25 37.48 54.36
N PHE A 175 -4.81 38.50 53.63
CA PHE A 175 -4.44 38.36 52.22
C PHE A 175 -3.34 37.32 52.02
N ILE A 176 -2.27 37.39 52.82
CA ILE A 176 -1.17 36.41 52.79
C ILE A 176 -1.67 35.01 53.15
N ALA A 177 -2.48 34.86 54.21
CA ALA A 177 -3.01 33.56 54.64
C ALA A 177 -3.89 32.91 53.56
N GLN A 178 -4.76 33.68 52.91
CA GLN A 178 -5.59 33.18 51.81
C GLN A 178 -4.75 32.77 50.60
N ARG A 179 -3.70 33.54 50.27
CA ARG A 179 -2.76 33.18 49.20
C ARG A 179 -1.99 31.90 49.51
N MET A 180 -1.42 31.79 50.72
CA MET A 180 -0.72 30.59 51.17
C MET A 180 -1.63 29.35 51.17
N ALA A 181 -2.91 29.49 51.48
CA ALA A 181 -3.88 28.40 51.44
C ALA A 181 -4.20 27.97 49.99
N ALA A 182 -4.29 28.92 49.06
CA ALA A 182 -4.48 28.63 47.65
C ALA A 182 -3.26 27.92 47.04
N ASP A 183 -2.06 28.41 47.34
CA ASP A 183 -0.81 27.81 46.85
C ASP A 183 -0.62 26.38 47.40
N ALA A 184 -0.99 26.13 48.66
CA ALA A 184 -0.95 24.78 49.26
C ALA A 184 -1.91 23.79 48.56
N ARG A 185 -3.14 24.23 48.24
CA ARG A 185 -4.11 23.40 47.51
C ARG A 185 -3.63 23.09 46.09
N ALA A 186 -3.07 24.08 45.40
CA ALA A 186 -2.50 23.89 44.06
C ALA A 186 -1.34 22.89 44.07
N ALA A 187 -0.41 23.01 45.01
CA ALA A 187 0.70 22.06 45.16
C ALA A 187 0.22 20.63 45.47
N SER A 188 -0.81 20.49 46.30
CA SER A 188 -1.43 19.20 46.63
C SER A 188 -2.09 18.54 45.42
N GLU A 189 -2.85 19.29 44.61
CA GLU A 189 -3.49 18.75 43.40
C GLU A 189 -2.44 18.32 42.36
N VAL A 190 -1.35 19.06 42.19
CA VAL A 190 -0.21 18.67 41.31
C VAL A 190 0.40 17.34 41.77
N ALA A 191 0.66 17.19 43.06
CA ALA A 191 1.24 15.96 43.60
C ALA A 191 0.32 14.75 43.41
N GLN A 192 -1.00 14.92 43.58
CA GLN A 192 -1.98 13.86 43.32
C GLN A 192 -2.04 13.48 41.84
N LEU A 193 -2.06 14.46 40.93
CA LEU A 193 -2.06 14.22 39.49
C LEU A 193 -0.78 13.49 39.04
N ALA A 194 0.38 13.88 39.56
CA ALA A 194 1.65 13.20 39.27
C ALA A 194 1.66 11.75 39.80
N ALA A 195 1.16 11.53 41.02
CA ALA A 195 1.05 10.20 41.61
C ALA A 195 0.10 9.27 40.85
N TRP A 196 -0.97 9.84 40.28
CA TRP A 196 -1.92 9.11 39.45
C TRP A 196 -1.30 8.67 38.12
N ILE A 197 -0.64 9.59 37.42
CA ILE A 197 0.00 9.29 36.13
C ILE A 197 1.05 8.19 36.30
N ASN A 198 1.88 8.29 37.33
CA ASN A 198 3.02 7.40 37.57
C ASN A 198 2.71 6.27 38.57
N ARG A 199 1.45 5.81 38.60
CA ARG A 199 0.99 4.79 39.56
C ARG A 199 1.68 3.42 39.43
N GLU A 200 2.19 3.13 38.24
CA GLU A 200 2.90 1.90 37.90
C GLU A 200 4.27 2.28 37.34
N PRO A 201 5.38 1.71 37.87
CA PRO A 201 6.70 1.95 37.32
C PRO A 201 6.76 1.55 35.83
N GLY A 202 7.20 2.48 34.99
CA GLY A 202 7.34 2.23 33.54
C GLY A 202 6.06 2.32 32.73
N ARG A 203 4.94 2.77 33.32
CA ARG A 203 3.68 3.01 32.60
C ARG A 203 3.06 4.35 32.98
N LEU A 204 2.47 5.02 32.00
CA LEU A 204 1.82 6.31 32.17
C LEU A 204 0.31 6.16 32.00
N THR A 205 -0.44 6.46 33.06
CA THR A 205 -1.90 6.44 33.03
C THR A 205 -2.42 7.82 32.62
N LEU A 206 -3.09 7.90 31.47
CA LEU A 206 -3.59 9.16 30.89
C LEU A 206 -5.10 9.34 31.05
N THR A 207 -5.77 8.44 31.76
CA THR A 207 -7.20 8.58 32.08
C THR A 207 -7.37 9.63 33.17
N ALA A 208 -8.03 10.74 32.82
CA ALA A 208 -8.49 11.70 33.79
C ALA A 208 -9.75 11.11 34.45
N GLU A 209 -9.62 10.64 35.68
CA GLU A 209 -10.80 10.39 36.52
C GLU A 209 -11.52 11.74 36.68
N ASP A 210 -12.86 11.74 36.59
CA ASP A 210 -13.76 12.92 36.63
C ASP A 210 -13.80 13.61 38.01
N SER A 211 -12.64 13.66 38.66
CA SER A 211 -12.38 14.37 39.88
C SER A 211 -12.43 15.85 39.56
N ARG A 212 -13.56 16.49 39.96
CA ARG A 212 -13.82 17.93 39.88
C ARG A 212 -12.62 18.73 40.38
N SER A 213 -11.68 18.98 39.48
CA SER A 213 -10.45 19.68 39.75
C SER A 213 -10.79 21.14 40.02
N THR A 214 -10.48 21.61 41.23
CA THR A 214 -10.96 22.91 41.69
C THR A 214 -10.01 24.04 41.28
N THR A 215 -8.75 23.73 41.01
CA THR A 215 -7.77 24.73 40.58
C THR A 215 -7.71 24.90 39.06
N PRO A 216 -7.35 26.11 38.57
CA PRO A 216 -7.11 26.34 37.15
C PRO A 216 -6.05 25.42 36.54
N PHE A 217 -4.96 25.16 37.27
CA PHE A 217 -3.87 24.30 36.81
C PHE A 217 -4.35 22.87 36.54
N ALA A 218 -5.04 22.26 37.51
CA ALA A 218 -5.50 20.88 37.39
C ALA A 218 -6.49 20.69 36.22
N ARG A 219 -7.33 21.71 35.93
CA ARG A 219 -8.20 21.70 34.74
C ARG A 219 -7.42 21.73 33.43
N THR A 220 -6.46 22.65 33.29
CA THR A 220 -5.61 22.73 32.08
C THR A 220 -4.84 21.44 31.89
N PHE A 221 -4.25 20.90 32.96
CA PHE A 221 -3.51 19.66 32.94
C PHE A 221 -4.38 18.46 32.52
N SER A 222 -5.58 18.33 33.08
CA SER A 222 -6.55 17.31 32.69
C SER A 222 -6.94 17.41 31.21
N THR A 223 -7.16 18.62 30.70
CA THR A 223 -7.42 18.84 29.26
C THR A 223 -6.23 18.41 28.40
N THR A 224 -5.00 18.72 28.82
CA THR A 224 -3.78 18.27 28.12
C THR A 224 -3.66 16.74 28.12
N LEU A 225 -3.92 16.07 29.25
CA LEU A 225 -3.92 14.61 29.31
C LEU A 225 -4.99 13.99 28.41
N GLY A 226 -6.20 14.55 28.40
CA GLY A 226 -7.27 14.11 27.50
C GLY A 226 -6.90 14.26 26.03
N ALA A 227 -6.27 15.37 25.66
CA ALA A 227 -5.77 15.61 24.29
C ALA A 227 -4.63 14.64 23.91
N MET A 228 -3.72 14.35 24.84
CA MET A 228 -2.66 13.34 24.65
C MET A 228 -3.25 11.94 24.49
N HIS A 229 -4.19 11.54 25.34
CA HIS A 229 -4.91 10.27 25.23
C HIS A 229 -5.57 10.17 23.84
N GLY A 230 -6.39 11.15 23.45
CA GLY A 230 -7.08 11.11 22.15
C GLY A 230 -6.12 11.11 20.95
N THR A 231 -4.94 11.70 21.07
CA THR A 231 -3.91 11.64 20.03
C THR A 231 -3.24 10.28 19.98
N LEU A 232 -2.83 9.74 21.13
CA LEU A 232 -2.18 8.43 21.20
C LEU A 232 -3.11 7.28 20.79
N ASN A 233 -4.41 7.33 21.10
CA ASN A 233 -5.38 6.37 20.56
C ASN A 233 -5.43 6.41 19.04
N ARG A 234 -5.52 7.62 18.44
CA ARG A 234 -5.50 7.74 16.97
C ARG A 234 -4.20 7.21 16.35
N VAL A 235 -3.06 7.40 17.01
CA VAL A 235 -1.79 6.80 16.57
C VAL A 235 -1.83 5.28 16.71
N SER A 236 -2.34 4.75 17.82
CA SER A 236 -2.48 3.30 18.04
C SER A 236 -3.38 2.65 16.98
N ASP A 237 -4.53 3.27 16.67
CA ASP A 237 -5.45 2.81 15.62
C ASP A 237 -4.76 2.85 14.24
N GLY A 238 -4.04 3.94 13.94
CA GLY A 238 -3.27 4.08 12.71
C GLY A 238 -2.16 3.03 12.56
N VAL A 239 -1.47 2.67 13.65
CA VAL A 239 -0.48 1.59 13.68
C VAL A 239 -1.14 0.23 13.42
N GLY A 240 -2.33 -0.01 13.98
CA GLY A 240 -3.11 -1.23 13.73
C GLY A 240 -3.48 -1.39 12.25
N LEU A 241 -3.96 -0.31 11.62
CA LEU A 241 -4.26 -0.28 10.19
C LEU A 241 -3.00 -0.51 9.33
N LEU A 242 -1.87 0.12 9.69
CA LEU A 242 -0.59 -0.07 9.00
C LEU A 242 -0.11 -1.54 9.02
N LEU A 243 -0.29 -2.25 10.14
CA LEU A 243 0.04 -3.67 10.25
C LEU A 243 -0.85 -4.53 9.33
N GLU A 244 -2.16 -4.25 9.30
CA GLU A 244 -3.11 -4.95 8.44
C GLU A 244 -2.83 -4.70 6.95
N GLU A 245 -2.55 -3.44 6.58
CA GLU A 245 -2.16 -3.08 5.20
C GLU A 245 -0.85 -3.74 4.78
N SER A 246 0.14 -3.80 5.68
CA SER A 246 1.42 -4.47 5.41
C SER A 246 1.24 -5.97 5.16
N ASP A 247 0.42 -6.65 5.96
CA ASP A 247 0.11 -8.08 5.74
C ASP A 247 -0.62 -8.29 4.40
N SER A 248 -1.58 -7.43 4.07
CA SER A 248 -2.26 -7.43 2.78
C SER A 248 -1.30 -7.23 1.60
N ILE A 249 -0.32 -6.32 1.73
CA ILE A 249 0.75 -6.14 0.73
C ILE A 249 1.56 -7.43 0.57
N LEU A 250 1.97 -8.07 1.67
CA LEU A 250 2.74 -9.31 1.62
C LEU A 250 1.98 -10.44 0.91
N GLN A 251 0.69 -10.63 1.22
CA GLN A 251 -0.16 -11.62 0.55
C GLN A 251 -0.31 -11.33 -0.94
N ARG A 252 -0.57 -10.08 -1.30
CA ARG A 252 -0.68 -9.66 -2.71
C ARG A 252 0.64 -9.82 -3.46
N ASN A 253 1.76 -9.56 -2.80
CA ASN A 253 3.09 -9.71 -3.37
C ASN A 253 3.43 -11.19 -3.60
N ALA A 254 3.04 -12.09 -2.68
CA ALA A 254 3.17 -13.53 -2.89
C ALA A 254 2.35 -14.02 -4.10
N ALA A 255 1.11 -13.54 -4.25
CA ALA A 255 0.29 -13.85 -5.42
C ALA A 255 0.89 -13.29 -6.72
N LEU A 256 1.49 -12.09 -6.69
CA LEU A 256 2.21 -11.51 -7.82
C LEU A 256 3.44 -12.34 -8.19
N SER A 257 4.20 -12.82 -7.20
CA SER A 257 5.34 -13.71 -7.40
C SER A 257 4.91 -15.00 -8.11
N GLN A 258 3.84 -15.64 -7.65
CA GLN A 258 3.33 -16.87 -8.28
C GLN A 258 2.92 -16.62 -9.73
N ARG A 259 2.17 -15.56 -10.00
CA ARG A 259 1.76 -15.21 -11.37
C ARG A 259 2.96 -14.90 -12.27
N THR A 260 4.00 -14.29 -11.73
CA THR A 260 5.23 -13.99 -12.47
C THR A 260 5.98 -15.28 -12.84
N ASP A 261 6.01 -16.27 -11.95
CA ASP A 261 6.59 -17.60 -12.22
C ASP A 261 5.79 -18.39 -13.27
N GLU A 262 4.46 -18.36 -13.18
CA GLU A 262 3.56 -18.94 -14.20
C GLU A 262 3.77 -18.27 -15.57
N GLN A 263 3.94 -16.95 -15.58
CA GLN A 263 4.19 -16.18 -16.79
C GLN A 263 5.57 -16.50 -17.40
N ALA A 264 6.59 -16.72 -16.57
CA ALA A 264 7.90 -17.18 -17.02
C ALA A 264 7.82 -18.56 -17.70
N HIS A 265 7.06 -19.49 -17.11
CA HIS A 265 6.81 -20.81 -17.73
C HIS A 265 6.07 -20.69 -19.07
N ALA A 266 5.01 -19.88 -19.13
CA ALA A 266 4.25 -19.65 -20.36
C ALA A 266 5.15 -19.05 -21.45
N LEU A 267 6.07 -18.16 -21.07
CA LEU A 267 7.01 -17.54 -22.00
C LEU A 267 8.04 -18.53 -22.54
N ALA A 268 8.54 -19.44 -21.72
CA ALA A 268 9.44 -20.50 -22.16
C ALA A 268 8.77 -21.42 -23.20
N VAL A 269 7.48 -21.76 -22.98
CA VAL A 269 6.69 -22.53 -23.95
C VAL A 269 6.47 -21.75 -25.23
N ALA A 270 6.14 -20.45 -25.14
CA ALA A 270 5.97 -19.59 -26.29
C ALA A 270 7.25 -19.48 -27.12
N ALA A 271 8.41 -19.26 -26.48
CA ALA A 271 9.71 -19.19 -27.13
C ALA A 271 10.04 -20.50 -27.88
N SER A 272 9.78 -21.66 -27.26
CA SER A 272 9.96 -22.95 -27.92
C SER A 272 9.04 -23.14 -29.13
N ALA A 273 7.77 -22.76 -29.00
CA ALA A 273 6.82 -22.80 -30.12
C ALA A 273 7.26 -21.87 -31.28
N MET A 274 7.84 -20.71 -30.96
CA MET A 274 8.39 -19.79 -31.94
C MET A 274 9.58 -20.35 -32.70
N GLU A 275 10.51 -21.04 -32.02
CA GLU A 275 11.61 -21.74 -32.69
C GLU A 275 11.10 -22.82 -33.64
N GLN A 276 10.08 -23.58 -33.21
CA GLN A 276 9.44 -24.60 -34.05
C GLN A 276 8.74 -23.97 -35.28
N MET A 277 8.03 -22.86 -35.10
CA MET A 277 7.41 -22.13 -36.22
C MET A 277 8.46 -21.60 -37.20
N ASN A 278 9.57 -21.05 -36.70
CA ASN A 278 10.67 -20.58 -37.54
C ASN A 278 11.30 -21.73 -38.34
N ALA A 279 11.53 -22.87 -37.71
CA ALA A 279 12.04 -24.08 -38.37
C ALA A 279 11.06 -24.58 -39.46
N ALA A 280 9.75 -24.59 -39.16
CA ALA A 280 8.71 -24.99 -40.11
C ALA A 280 8.64 -24.03 -41.31
N ALA A 281 8.65 -22.71 -41.09
CA ALA A 281 8.66 -21.71 -42.16
C ALA A 281 9.93 -21.80 -43.03
N SER A 282 11.10 -22.04 -42.42
CA SER A 282 12.34 -22.27 -43.17
C SER A 282 12.26 -23.54 -44.02
N LEU A 283 11.68 -24.62 -43.49
CA LEU A 283 11.46 -25.85 -44.25
C LEU A 283 10.48 -25.63 -45.41
N THR A 284 9.40 -24.89 -45.20
CA THR A 284 8.42 -24.54 -46.24
C THR A 284 9.09 -23.76 -47.38
N SER A 285 9.92 -22.75 -47.08
CA SER A 285 10.70 -22.03 -48.10
C SER A 285 11.57 -22.98 -48.94
N LYS A 286 12.33 -23.87 -48.31
CA LYS A 286 13.17 -24.86 -49.02
C LYS A 286 12.33 -25.79 -49.91
N LYS A 287 11.16 -26.21 -49.43
CA LYS A 287 10.25 -27.07 -50.20
C LYS A 287 9.62 -26.32 -51.36
N ALA A 288 9.22 -25.07 -51.18
CA ALA A 288 8.69 -24.23 -52.24
C ALA A 288 9.71 -24.06 -53.38
N HIS A 289 10.97 -23.73 -53.06
CA HIS A 289 12.04 -23.67 -54.06
C HIS A 289 12.24 -24.99 -54.82
N ALA A 290 12.19 -26.13 -54.12
CA ALA A 290 12.29 -27.44 -54.76
C ALA A 290 11.11 -27.71 -55.73
N VAL A 291 9.89 -27.33 -55.35
CA VAL A 291 8.71 -27.45 -56.23
C VAL A 291 8.82 -26.49 -57.43
N GLN A 292 9.31 -25.27 -57.24
CA GLN A 292 9.54 -24.30 -58.31
C GLN A 292 10.52 -24.86 -59.37
N GLN A 293 11.63 -25.44 -58.91
CA GLN A 293 12.60 -26.10 -59.80
C GLN A 293 11.96 -27.28 -60.54
N LEU A 294 11.23 -28.14 -59.83
CA LEU A 294 10.55 -29.29 -60.42
C LEU A 294 9.50 -28.88 -61.46
N ALA A 295 8.76 -27.80 -61.22
CA ALA A 295 7.82 -27.23 -62.18
C ALA A 295 8.53 -26.72 -63.43
N HIS A 296 9.70 -26.10 -63.29
CA HIS A 296 10.51 -25.65 -64.43
C HIS A 296 11.00 -26.82 -65.28
N GLU A 297 11.51 -27.88 -64.64
CA GLU A 297 11.93 -29.11 -65.30
C GLU A 297 10.75 -29.81 -66.01
N ALA A 298 9.58 -29.90 -65.35
CA ALA A 298 8.37 -30.48 -65.93
C ALA A 298 7.89 -29.69 -67.15
N ASN A 299 7.92 -28.35 -67.10
CA ASN A 299 7.60 -27.49 -68.24
C ASN A 299 8.56 -27.72 -69.42
N ALA A 300 9.87 -27.88 -69.16
CA ALA A 300 10.84 -28.18 -70.21
C ALA A 300 10.61 -29.56 -70.85
N VAL A 301 10.20 -30.56 -70.07
CA VAL A 301 9.80 -31.89 -70.60
C VAL A 301 8.52 -31.77 -71.44
N ALA A 302 7.48 -31.09 -70.94
CA ALA A 302 6.22 -30.93 -71.65
C ALA A 302 6.38 -30.16 -72.97
N ARG A 303 7.22 -29.10 -72.99
CA ARG A 303 7.58 -28.38 -74.22
C ARG A 303 8.23 -29.28 -75.27
N ARG A 304 9.25 -30.06 -74.89
CA ARG A 304 9.88 -31.04 -75.80
C ARG A 304 8.88 -32.08 -76.28
N GLY A 305 7.95 -32.50 -75.42
CA GLY A 305 6.83 -33.37 -75.79
C GLY A 305 5.95 -32.74 -76.87
N GLY A 306 5.58 -31.47 -76.72
CA GLY A 306 4.85 -30.69 -77.72
C GLY A 306 5.59 -30.58 -79.06
N GLU A 307 6.88 -30.24 -79.02
CA GLU A 307 7.74 -30.15 -80.22
C GLU A 307 7.81 -31.51 -80.97
N ASN A 308 7.93 -32.63 -80.25
CA ASN A 308 7.91 -33.97 -80.85
C ASN A 308 6.54 -34.32 -81.49
N LEU A 309 5.44 -33.90 -80.87
CA LEU A 309 4.09 -34.11 -81.41
C LEU A 309 3.85 -33.28 -82.67
N GLU A 310 4.32 -32.02 -82.71
CA GLU A 310 4.28 -31.19 -83.92
C GLU A 310 5.06 -31.83 -85.08
N GLN A 311 6.25 -32.39 -84.80
CA GLN A 311 7.01 -33.14 -85.80
C GLN A 311 6.25 -34.37 -86.31
N ALA A 312 5.61 -35.12 -85.40
CA ALA A 312 4.82 -36.30 -85.76
C ALA A 312 3.60 -35.95 -86.63
N ILE A 313 2.90 -34.84 -86.37
CA ILE A 313 1.83 -34.31 -87.24
C ILE A 313 2.40 -34.02 -88.64
N GLY A 314 3.56 -33.38 -88.72
CA GLY A 314 4.25 -33.13 -89.99
C GLY A 314 4.57 -34.41 -90.77
N SER A 315 5.05 -35.45 -90.10
CA SER A 315 5.31 -36.76 -90.72
C SER A 315 4.03 -37.43 -91.22
N MET A 316 2.92 -37.36 -90.46
CA MET A 316 1.64 -37.92 -90.91
C MET A 316 1.10 -37.20 -92.15
N ALA A 317 1.25 -35.88 -92.22
CA ALA A 317 0.88 -35.09 -93.41
C ALA A 317 1.73 -35.47 -94.65
N GLN A 318 3.03 -35.73 -94.45
CA GLN A 318 3.90 -36.23 -95.53
C GLN A 318 3.48 -37.63 -96.01
N ILE A 319 3.16 -38.56 -95.09
CA ILE A 319 2.67 -39.90 -95.45
C ILE A 319 1.38 -39.80 -96.25
N GLU A 320 0.47 -38.93 -95.85
CA GLU A 320 -0.79 -38.69 -96.56
C GLU A 320 -0.54 -38.16 -97.98
N GLN A 321 0.35 -37.17 -98.13
CA GLN A 321 0.73 -36.60 -99.41
C GLN A 321 1.38 -37.65 -100.35
N GLU A 322 2.34 -38.43 -99.85
CA GLU A 322 2.99 -39.49 -100.63
C GLU A 322 2.00 -40.60 -100.99
N SER A 323 1.07 -40.95 -100.11
CA SER A 323 0.01 -41.92 -100.39
C SER A 323 -0.93 -41.45 -101.51
N ARG A 324 -1.31 -40.15 -101.51
CA ARG A 324 -2.09 -39.55 -102.61
C ARG A 324 -1.32 -39.60 -103.93
N ARG A 325 0.00 -39.34 -103.90
CA ARG A 325 0.87 -39.43 -105.08
C ARG A 325 0.95 -40.86 -105.63
N ILE A 326 1.06 -41.86 -104.76
CA ILE A 326 1.03 -43.27 -105.16
C ILE A 326 -0.31 -43.60 -105.82
N ASN A 327 -1.42 -43.11 -105.30
CA ASN A 327 -2.74 -43.37 -105.88
C ASN A 327 -2.85 -42.85 -107.33
N VAL A 328 -2.31 -41.66 -107.63
CA VAL A 328 -2.22 -41.11 -109.00
C VAL A 328 -1.39 -42.03 -109.91
N ILE A 329 -0.29 -42.59 -109.41
CA ILE A 329 0.53 -43.55 -110.18
C ILE A 329 -0.24 -44.84 -110.44
N LEU A 330 -1.03 -45.32 -109.47
CA LEU A 330 -1.85 -46.52 -109.64
C LEU A 330 -2.98 -46.32 -110.65
N GLU A 331 -3.59 -45.13 -110.73
CA GLU A 331 -4.54 -44.79 -111.80
C GLU A 331 -3.89 -44.86 -113.19
N LEU A 332 -2.66 -44.37 -113.33
CA LEU A 332 -1.90 -44.48 -114.57
C LEU A 332 -1.60 -45.94 -114.93
N ILE A 333 -1.16 -46.77 -113.96
CA ILE A 333 -0.87 -48.18 -114.17
C ILE A 333 -2.13 -48.95 -114.60
N ASP A 334 -3.25 -48.72 -113.93
CA ASP A 334 -4.55 -49.31 -114.26
C ASP A 334 -4.98 -48.92 -115.70
N GLY A 335 -4.78 -47.65 -116.07
CA GLY A 335 -4.98 -47.18 -117.45
C GLY A 335 -4.08 -47.88 -118.48
N ILE A 336 -2.80 -48.08 -118.18
CA ILE A 336 -1.86 -48.81 -119.04
C ILE A 336 -2.26 -50.28 -119.16
N ALA A 337 -2.63 -50.93 -118.05
CA ALA A 337 -3.08 -52.31 -118.02
C ALA A 337 -4.35 -52.49 -118.86
N PHE A 338 -5.33 -51.59 -118.73
CA PHE A 338 -6.54 -51.58 -119.54
C PHE A 338 -6.23 -51.41 -121.04
N GLN A 339 -5.39 -50.44 -121.39
CA GLN A 339 -4.94 -50.24 -122.78
C GLN A 339 -4.25 -51.50 -123.35
N THR A 340 -3.40 -52.15 -122.55
CA THR A 340 -2.69 -53.39 -122.92
C THR A 340 -3.66 -54.55 -123.12
N ASN A 341 -4.70 -54.65 -122.29
CA ASN A 341 -5.76 -55.65 -122.40
C ASN A 341 -6.60 -55.48 -123.68
N ILE A 342 -6.87 -54.24 -124.10
CA ILE A 342 -7.55 -53.95 -125.36
C ILE A 342 -6.64 -54.23 -126.57
N LEU A 343 -5.37 -53.82 -126.50
CA LEU A 343 -4.37 -54.10 -127.53
C LEU A 343 -4.20 -55.61 -127.76
N SER A 344 -4.10 -56.40 -126.69
CA SER A 344 -3.96 -57.85 -126.79
C SER A 344 -5.23 -58.53 -127.29
N LEU A 345 -6.41 -58.04 -126.90
CA LEU A 345 -7.68 -58.51 -127.46
C LEU A 345 -7.75 -58.30 -128.98
N ASN A 346 -7.39 -57.09 -129.44
CA ASN A 346 -7.33 -56.77 -130.86
C ASN A 346 -6.33 -57.69 -131.60
N ALA A 347 -5.17 -57.94 -130.99
CA ALA A 347 -4.18 -58.86 -131.53
C ALA A 347 -4.67 -60.33 -131.56
N SER A 348 -5.41 -60.79 -130.55
CA SER A 348 -6.04 -62.12 -130.54
C SER A 348 -7.08 -62.27 -131.66
N VAL A 349 -7.88 -61.22 -131.90
CA VAL A 349 -8.86 -61.19 -133.00
C VAL A 349 -8.18 -61.24 -134.36
N GLU A 350 -7.13 -60.45 -134.57
CA GLU A 350 -6.38 -60.43 -135.83
C GLU A 350 -5.63 -61.76 -136.07
N ALA A 351 -5.10 -62.38 -135.01
CA ALA A 351 -4.49 -63.70 -135.07
C ALA A 351 -5.52 -64.79 -135.43
N ALA A 352 -6.78 -64.68 -134.99
CA ALA A 352 -7.87 -65.56 -135.39
C ALA A 352 -8.26 -65.38 -136.86
N ASN A 353 -8.26 -64.13 -137.36
CA ASN A 353 -8.48 -63.83 -138.78
C ASN A 353 -7.41 -64.45 -139.70
N ALA A 354 -6.17 -64.58 -139.23
CA ALA A 354 -5.04 -65.15 -139.98
C ALA A 354 -5.02 -66.71 -140.03
N GLY A 355 -5.97 -67.40 -139.41
CA GLY A 355 -6.11 -68.87 -139.50
C GLY A 355 -4.91 -69.64 -138.96
N GLN A 356 -4.40 -70.63 -139.71
CA GLN A 356 -3.27 -71.49 -139.25
C GLN A 356 -1.96 -70.72 -139.07
N HIS A 357 -1.72 -69.63 -139.81
CA HIS A 357 -0.50 -68.83 -139.69
C HIS A 357 -0.48 -67.92 -138.45
N GLY A 358 -1.64 -67.69 -137.81
CA GLY A 358 -1.78 -66.82 -136.63
C GLY A 358 -1.68 -67.54 -135.28
N GLN A 359 -1.57 -68.87 -135.24
CA GLN A 359 -1.68 -69.65 -134.00
C GLN A 359 -0.65 -69.26 -132.92
N GLY A 360 0.61 -69.02 -133.31
CA GLY A 360 1.65 -68.56 -132.38
C GLY A 360 1.39 -67.15 -131.81
N PHE A 361 0.87 -66.24 -132.64
CA PHE A 361 0.50 -64.88 -132.22
C PHE A 361 -0.72 -64.88 -131.31
N ALA A 362 -1.69 -65.77 -131.55
CA ALA A 362 -2.89 -65.89 -130.70
C ALA A 362 -2.53 -66.29 -129.26
N VAL A 363 -1.56 -67.21 -129.08
CA VAL A 363 -1.08 -67.64 -127.75
C VAL A 363 -0.38 -66.48 -127.03
N VAL A 364 0.51 -65.76 -127.71
CA VAL A 364 1.20 -64.60 -127.13
C VAL A 364 0.19 -63.51 -126.75
N ALA A 365 -0.79 -63.22 -127.61
CA ALA A 365 -1.83 -62.23 -127.33
C ALA A 365 -2.70 -62.64 -126.11
N ALA A 366 -3.05 -63.92 -125.97
CA ALA A 366 -3.77 -64.43 -124.79
C ALA A 366 -2.94 -64.33 -123.50
N GLU A 367 -1.63 -64.59 -123.56
CA GLU A 367 -0.73 -64.45 -122.42
C GLU A 367 -0.55 -62.98 -122.01
N VAL A 368 -0.39 -62.07 -122.98
CA VAL A 368 -0.33 -60.61 -122.73
C VAL A 368 -1.65 -60.11 -122.13
N ARG A 369 -2.80 -60.61 -122.60
CA ARG A 369 -4.11 -60.32 -122.01
C ARG A 369 -4.19 -60.77 -120.54
N THR A 370 -3.73 -61.97 -120.25
CA THR A 370 -3.71 -62.52 -118.89
C THR A 370 -2.79 -61.71 -117.97
N LEU A 371 -1.62 -61.30 -118.47
CA LEU A 371 -0.70 -60.43 -117.74
C LEU A 371 -1.30 -59.04 -117.48
N ALA A 372 -2.00 -58.45 -118.45
CA ALA A 372 -2.68 -57.18 -118.31
C ALA A 372 -3.78 -57.23 -117.23
N MET A 373 -4.62 -58.29 -117.23
CA MET A 373 -5.63 -58.49 -116.18
C MET A 373 -5.00 -58.74 -114.80
N ARG A 374 -3.86 -59.46 -114.73
CA ARG A 374 -3.10 -59.60 -113.47
C ARG A 374 -2.55 -58.26 -112.98
N CYS A 375 -2.09 -57.40 -113.88
CA CYS A 375 -1.60 -56.07 -113.55
C CYS A 375 -2.73 -55.16 -113.02
N GLU A 376 -3.91 -55.19 -113.66
CA GLU A 376 -5.12 -54.49 -113.21
C GLU A 376 -5.53 -54.93 -111.79
N ASN A 377 -5.58 -56.24 -111.54
CA ASN A 377 -5.93 -56.78 -110.21
C ASN A 377 -4.91 -56.38 -109.14
N ALA A 378 -3.61 -56.47 -109.45
CA ALA A 378 -2.55 -56.03 -108.54
C ALA A 378 -2.63 -54.51 -108.25
N ALA A 379 -2.90 -53.70 -109.27
CA ALA A 379 -3.08 -52.25 -109.09
C ALA A 379 -4.28 -51.93 -108.19
N LYS A 380 -5.40 -52.66 -108.32
CA LYS A 380 -6.57 -52.53 -107.43
C LYS A 380 -6.24 -52.93 -105.99
N GLU A 381 -5.55 -54.04 -105.77
CA GLU A 381 -5.12 -54.47 -104.43
C GLU A 381 -4.21 -53.43 -103.76
N ILE A 382 -3.22 -52.90 -104.48
CA ILE A 382 -2.35 -51.84 -103.95
C ILE A 382 -3.16 -50.57 -103.66
N ARG A 383 -4.13 -50.21 -104.51
CA ARG A 383 -5.01 -49.06 -104.30
C ARG A 383 -5.80 -49.18 -103.00
N THR A 384 -6.33 -50.36 -102.70
CA THR A 384 -7.01 -50.63 -101.42
C THR A 384 -6.05 -50.45 -100.24
N LEU A 385 -4.83 -50.99 -100.31
CA LEU A 385 -3.82 -50.83 -99.25
C LEU A 385 -3.44 -49.37 -99.03
N ILE A 386 -3.30 -48.58 -100.10
CA ILE A 386 -3.01 -47.14 -100.03
C ILE A 386 -4.19 -46.37 -99.45
N ALA A 387 -5.43 -46.69 -99.84
CA ALA A 387 -6.62 -46.08 -99.24
C ALA A 387 -6.69 -46.34 -97.72
N THR A 388 -6.44 -47.57 -97.28
CA THR A 388 -6.35 -47.90 -95.85
C THR A 388 -5.19 -47.17 -95.16
N SER A 389 -4.06 -46.96 -95.86
CA SER A 389 -2.92 -46.21 -95.31
C SER A 389 -3.25 -44.73 -95.12
N VAL A 390 -3.97 -44.10 -96.06
CA VAL A 390 -4.48 -42.72 -95.92
C VAL A 390 -5.42 -42.61 -94.72
N GLU A 391 -6.39 -43.51 -94.61
CA GLU A 391 -7.35 -43.53 -93.48
C GLU A 391 -6.63 -43.67 -92.13
N ARG A 392 -5.67 -44.59 -92.03
CA ARG A 392 -4.87 -44.79 -90.80
C ARG A 392 -3.98 -43.59 -90.50
N SER A 393 -3.39 -42.95 -91.51
CA SER A 393 -2.57 -41.74 -91.34
C SER A 393 -3.42 -40.58 -90.84
N GLN A 394 -4.63 -40.41 -91.37
CA GLN A 394 -5.59 -39.39 -90.92
C GLN A 394 -6.00 -39.61 -89.47
N SER A 395 -6.39 -40.84 -89.11
CA SER A 395 -6.72 -41.18 -87.72
C SER A 395 -5.53 -40.99 -86.78
N GLY A 396 -4.32 -41.35 -87.21
CA GLY A 396 -3.09 -41.10 -86.46
C GLY A 396 -2.82 -39.60 -86.25
N SER A 397 -3.02 -38.77 -87.29
CA SER A 397 -2.90 -37.32 -87.20
C SER A 397 -3.85 -36.72 -86.17
N GLU A 398 -5.11 -37.16 -86.15
CA GLU A 398 -6.11 -36.73 -85.17
C GLU A 398 -5.72 -37.09 -83.73
N GLN A 399 -5.21 -38.31 -83.50
CA GLN A 399 -4.74 -38.75 -82.19
C GLN A 399 -3.52 -37.95 -81.70
N VAL A 400 -2.56 -37.70 -82.58
CA VAL A 400 -1.36 -36.91 -82.26
C VAL A 400 -1.73 -35.44 -82.00
N ALA A 401 -2.65 -34.87 -82.78
CA ALA A 401 -3.17 -33.52 -82.55
C ALA A 401 -3.89 -33.40 -81.19
N ALA A 402 -4.71 -34.40 -80.83
CA ALA A 402 -5.34 -34.47 -79.52
C ALA A 402 -4.30 -34.55 -78.38
N ALA A 403 -3.26 -35.39 -78.53
CA ALA A 403 -2.15 -35.45 -77.58
C ALA A 403 -1.39 -34.12 -77.48
N GLY A 404 -1.23 -33.40 -78.60
CA GLY A 404 -0.61 -32.07 -78.65
C GLY A 404 -1.41 -31.05 -77.84
N LYS A 405 -2.74 -31.06 -77.96
CA LYS A 405 -3.62 -30.23 -77.13
C LYS A 405 -3.48 -30.55 -75.64
N THR A 406 -3.44 -31.83 -75.26
CA THR A 406 -3.21 -32.23 -73.87
C THR A 406 -1.86 -31.75 -73.33
N MET A 407 -0.81 -31.72 -74.16
CA MET A 407 0.49 -31.14 -73.75
C MET A 407 0.40 -29.63 -73.54
N GLN A 408 -0.36 -28.89 -74.35
CA GLN A 408 -0.58 -27.45 -74.13
C GLN A 408 -1.33 -27.19 -72.81
N GLU A 409 -2.36 -27.99 -72.51
CA GLU A 409 -3.07 -27.93 -71.23
C GLU A 409 -2.15 -28.25 -70.04
N ALA A 410 -1.26 -29.24 -70.18
CA ALA A 410 -0.26 -29.57 -69.17
C ALA A 410 0.73 -28.41 -68.92
N ILE A 411 1.24 -27.76 -69.98
CA ILE A 411 2.13 -26.59 -69.87
C ILE A 411 1.42 -25.45 -69.13
N ALA A 412 0.16 -25.18 -69.46
CA ALA A 412 -0.64 -24.15 -68.78
C ALA A 412 -0.80 -24.47 -67.29
N THR A 413 -1.11 -25.72 -66.96
CA THR A 413 -1.29 -26.18 -65.56
C THR A 413 -0.01 -26.09 -64.75
N ILE A 414 1.13 -26.52 -65.31
CA ILE A 414 2.45 -26.46 -64.65
C ILE A 414 2.88 -25.00 -64.46
N SER A 415 2.59 -24.12 -65.42
CA SER A 415 2.86 -22.69 -65.28
C SER A 415 2.02 -22.04 -64.17
N GLY A 416 0.75 -22.43 -64.04
CA GLY A 416 -0.09 -22.02 -62.92
C GLY A 416 0.43 -22.52 -61.57
N LEU A 417 0.96 -23.76 -61.51
CA LEU A 417 1.61 -24.29 -60.31
C LEU A 417 2.85 -23.46 -59.92
N ALA A 418 3.68 -23.06 -60.90
CA ALA A 418 4.85 -22.22 -60.63
C ALA A 418 4.45 -20.85 -60.04
N GLN A 419 3.36 -20.25 -60.52
CA GLN A 419 2.84 -19.00 -59.97
C GLN A 419 2.33 -19.17 -58.52
N LEU A 420 1.60 -20.24 -58.22
CA LEU A 420 1.14 -20.52 -56.85
C LEU A 420 2.31 -20.71 -55.88
N VAL A 421 3.40 -21.33 -56.34
CA VAL A 421 4.61 -21.51 -55.53
C VAL A 421 5.31 -20.18 -55.25
N GLU A 422 5.32 -19.26 -56.22
CA GLU A 422 5.84 -17.90 -56.02
C GLU A 422 5.02 -17.14 -54.97
N GLU A 423 3.68 -17.22 -55.03
CA GLU A 423 2.79 -16.65 -54.02
C GLU A 423 3.02 -17.26 -52.62
N LEU A 424 3.22 -18.58 -52.54
CA LEU A 424 3.56 -19.27 -51.29
C LEU A 424 4.89 -18.79 -50.70
N MET A 425 5.89 -18.53 -51.53
CA MET A 425 7.17 -17.99 -51.07
C MET A 425 7.02 -16.59 -50.49
N GLN A 426 6.26 -15.71 -51.15
CA GLN A 426 5.97 -14.36 -50.64
C GLN A 426 5.22 -14.41 -49.29
N MET A 427 4.22 -15.28 -49.16
CA MET A 427 3.51 -15.50 -47.90
C MET A 427 4.46 -16.01 -46.80
N ASN A 428 5.38 -16.91 -47.14
CA ASN A 428 6.33 -17.46 -46.19
C ASN A 428 7.36 -16.42 -45.72
N ASP A 429 7.80 -15.51 -46.59
CA ASP A 429 8.66 -14.38 -46.22
C ASP A 429 7.95 -13.44 -45.24
N GLN A 430 6.67 -13.14 -45.49
CA GLN A 430 5.85 -12.37 -44.56
C GLN A 430 5.66 -13.10 -43.21
N GLN A 431 5.51 -14.42 -43.25
CA GLN A 431 5.41 -15.25 -42.04
C GLN A 431 6.72 -15.21 -41.22
N LEU A 432 7.88 -15.30 -41.86
CA LEU A 432 9.19 -15.16 -41.19
C LEU A 432 9.37 -13.79 -40.55
N SER A 433 8.95 -12.72 -41.24
CA SER A 433 8.95 -11.36 -40.69
C SER A 433 8.05 -11.26 -39.43
N SER A 434 6.85 -11.83 -39.51
CA SER A 434 5.91 -11.86 -38.37
C SER A 434 6.45 -12.66 -37.18
N ILE A 435 7.14 -13.77 -37.45
CA ILE A 435 7.84 -14.57 -36.42
C ILE A 435 8.95 -13.75 -35.77
N THR A 436 9.70 -12.96 -36.54
CA THR A 436 10.75 -12.09 -35.98
C THR A 436 10.14 -11.04 -35.03
N GLN A 437 9.05 -10.38 -35.43
CA GLN A 437 8.36 -9.40 -34.59
C GLN A 437 7.76 -10.01 -33.32
N MET A 438 7.17 -11.21 -33.42
CA MET A 438 6.69 -11.93 -32.25
C MET A 438 7.84 -12.26 -31.28
N LYS A 439 9.06 -12.52 -31.80
CA LYS A 439 10.23 -12.86 -30.99
C LYS A 439 10.68 -11.64 -30.18
N GLU A 440 10.75 -10.47 -30.82
CA GLU A 440 11.02 -9.19 -30.13
C GLU A 440 9.99 -8.92 -29.04
N SER A 441 8.71 -9.24 -29.29
CA SER A 441 7.64 -9.08 -28.30
C SER A 441 7.82 -10.04 -27.11
N VAL A 442 8.21 -11.29 -27.37
CA VAL A 442 8.54 -12.28 -26.32
C VAL A 442 9.73 -11.83 -25.48
N GLU A 443 10.79 -11.30 -26.11
CA GLU A 443 11.96 -10.73 -25.40
C GLU A 443 11.56 -9.53 -24.52
N SER A 444 10.67 -8.66 -24.99
CA SER A 444 10.13 -7.55 -24.18
C SER A 444 9.29 -8.03 -22.99
N ILE A 445 8.51 -9.09 -23.16
CA ILE A 445 7.74 -9.71 -22.06
C ILE A 445 8.70 -10.34 -21.05
N ASP A 446 9.77 -11.00 -21.51
CA ASP A 446 10.80 -11.60 -20.63
C ASP A 446 11.44 -10.53 -19.74
N SER A 447 11.83 -9.40 -20.34
CA SER A 447 12.37 -8.26 -19.58
C SER A 447 11.37 -7.75 -18.53
N SER A 448 10.07 -7.76 -18.83
CA SER A 448 9.02 -7.33 -17.90
C SER A 448 8.84 -8.32 -16.75
N VAL A 449 8.94 -9.62 -17.03
CA VAL A 449 8.93 -10.69 -16.01
C VAL A 449 10.12 -10.53 -15.07
N GLN A 450 11.32 -10.28 -15.59
CA GLN A 450 12.50 -10.01 -14.76
C GLN A 450 12.34 -8.77 -13.87
N HIS A 451 11.77 -7.69 -14.42
CA HIS A 451 11.50 -6.48 -13.65
C HIS A 451 10.44 -6.72 -12.55
N ASN A 452 9.43 -7.55 -12.82
CA ASN A 452 8.46 -7.96 -11.80
C ASN A 452 9.13 -8.75 -10.67
N LEU A 453 10.08 -9.64 -10.97
CA LEU A 453 10.82 -10.36 -9.93
C LEU A 453 11.61 -9.40 -9.03
N GLN A 454 12.25 -8.38 -9.60
CA GLN A 454 12.92 -7.33 -8.83
C GLN A 454 11.92 -6.57 -7.96
N HIS A 455 10.79 -6.12 -8.52
CA HIS A 455 9.77 -5.42 -7.77
C HIS A 455 9.14 -6.25 -6.65
N VAL A 456 8.96 -7.56 -6.87
CA VAL A 456 8.49 -8.47 -5.83
C VAL A 456 9.48 -8.49 -4.67
N ALA A 457 10.77 -8.57 -4.94
CA ALA A 457 11.81 -8.54 -3.90
C ALA A 457 11.84 -7.20 -3.14
N GLU A 458 11.82 -6.07 -3.86
CA GLU A 458 11.80 -4.73 -3.25
C GLU A 458 10.54 -4.49 -2.41
N THR A 459 9.37 -4.89 -2.91
CA THR A 459 8.09 -4.74 -2.19
C THR A 459 8.06 -5.59 -0.92
N LEU A 460 8.65 -6.78 -0.96
CA LEU A 460 8.78 -7.65 0.21
C LEU A 460 9.63 -6.97 1.30
N GLU A 461 10.79 -6.43 0.92
CA GLU A 461 11.69 -5.72 1.85
C GLU A 461 10.99 -4.51 2.50
N VAL A 462 10.32 -3.68 1.68
CA VAL A 462 9.61 -2.49 2.17
C VAL A 462 8.47 -2.87 3.11
N ALA A 463 7.66 -3.88 2.76
CA ALA A 463 6.55 -4.32 3.61
C ALA A 463 7.03 -4.89 4.96
N GLN A 464 8.13 -5.65 4.96
CA GLN A 464 8.76 -6.14 6.19
C GLN A 464 9.30 -4.99 7.05
N GLN A 465 9.93 -4.00 6.44
CA GLN A 465 10.42 -2.81 7.15
C GLN A 465 9.25 -2.01 7.77
N GLN A 466 8.14 -1.86 7.06
CA GLN A 466 6.94 -1.20 7.56
C GLN A 466 6.32 -1.96 8.75
N GLN A 467 6.24 -3.29 8.67
CA GLN A 467 5.78 -4.12 9.78
C GLN A 467 6.65 -3.92 11.03
N GLN A 468 7.98 -3.97 10.88
CA GLN A 468 8.91 -3.73 11.99
C GLN A 468 8.76 -2.33 12.60
N GLN A 469 8.58 -1.29 11.77
CA GLN A 469 8.36 0.08 12.26
C GLN A 469 7.03 0.21 13.01
N ALA A 470 5.97 -0.41 12.49
CA ALA A 470 4.66 -0.40 13.14
C ALA A 470 4.68 -1.15 14.47
N GLU A 471 5.36 -2.30 14.56
CA GLU A 471 5.57 -3.03 15.82
C GLU A 471 6.37 -2.20 16.83
N ALA A 472 7.42 -1.51 16.40
CA ALA A 472 8.20 -0.62 17.27
C ALA A 472 7.36 0.55 17.80
N LEU A 473 6.49 1.14 16.96
CA LEU A 473 5.55 2.18 17.38
C LEU A 473 4.51 1.63 18.36
N GLN A 474 3.99 0.42 18.13
CA GLN A 474 3.06 -0.24 19.05
C GLN A 474 3.70 -0.46 20.42
N GLN A 475 4.96 -0.92 20.46
CA GLN A 475 5.71 -1.08 21.71
C GLN A 475 5.96 0.26 22.42
N ALA A 476 6.27 1.33 21.68
CA ALA A 476 6.44 2.66 22.24
C ALA A 476 5.14 3.21 22.84
N ILE A 477 3.99 2.95 22.20
CA ILE A 477 2.67 3.36 22.68
C ILE A 477 2.21 2.52 23.87
N ALA A 478 2.63 1.26 23.97
CA ALA A 478 2.25 0.34 25.06
C ALA A 478 2.68 0.81 26.46
N VAL A 479 3.60 1.78 26.56
CA VAL A 479 3.94 2.48 27.80
C VAL A 479 2.76 3.31 28.33
N PHE A 480 1.90 3.81 27.45
CA PHE A 480 0.72 4.58 27.80
C PHE A 480 -0.48 3.66 27.98
N ARG A 481 -1.18 3.81 29.11
CA ARG A 481 -2.35 3.00 29.44
C ARG A 481 -3.63 3.81 29.20
N PHE A 482 -4.54 3.23 28.42
CA PHE A 482 -5.79 3.87 28.00
C PHE A 482 -7.03 3.49 28.83
N ALA A 483 -6.86 2.75 29.93
CA ALA A 483 -7.91 2.39 30.88
C ALA A 483 -7.42 2.36 32.33
#